data_AF-A0A521UKP0-F1
#
_entry.id   AF-A0A521UKP0-F1
#
_cell.length_a   1.000
_cell.length_b   1.000
_cell.length_c   1.000
_cell.angle_alpha   90.00
_cell.angle_beta   90.00
_cell.angle_gamma   90.00
#
_symmetry.space_group_name_H-M   'P 1'
#
loop_
_entity.id
_entity.type
_entity.pdbx_description
1 polymer ?
#
loop_
_entity_poly.entity_id
_entity_poly.type
_entity_poly.pdbx_seq_one_letter_code
_entity_poly.pdbx_strand_id
1 'polypeptide(L)'
;MAPCRGGACPSGQSCCADVCVDARTSTNICGGCGVVGPPVAHGSVGCIASACGVAACDPGFADCDGGASTGCETDVATDPAQCGACGVRFGPQQACVGGVCTSAMRCPAVPCGSGQSCCGAGFADCNGGLADGCETALDSPTNCGACGLVCPRGGACVNGACTPGGCNGGAPYAPGRTGTYLLRDGLR
;
A
#
# COMPACT_ATOMS: atom_id res chain seq x y z
N MET A 1 2.94 24.90 52.09
CA MET A 1 2.66 25.51 50.77
C MET A 1 2.64 27.01 50.97
N ALA A 2 3.62 27.74 50.44
CA ALA A 2 3.63 29.20 50.51
C ALA A 2 2.45 29.75 49.68
N PRO A 3 1.73 30.77 50.15
CA PRO A 3 0.60 31.33 49.40
C PRO A 3 1.11 32.08 48.17
N CYS A 4 0.44 31.88 47.03
CA CYS A 4 0.50 32.83 45.91
C CYS A 4 -0.09 34.16 46.39
N ARG A 5 0.27 35.29 45.77
CA ARG A 5 -0.26 36.61 46.17
C ARG A 5 -1.78 36.54 46.39
N GLY A 6 -2.20 36.62 47.65
CA GLY A 6 -3.61 36.61 48.06
C GLY A 6 -4.22 35.26 48.46
N GLY A 7 -3.51 34.12 48.43
CA GLY A 7 -4.01 32.85 48.98
C GLY A 7 -3.50 31.57 48.32
N ALA A 8 -4.21 30.47 48.62
CA ALA A 8 -4.00 29.17 47.98
C ALA A 8 -4.63 29.14 46.59
N CYS A 9 -4.00 28.44 45.65
CA CYS A 9 -4.55 28.28 44.31
C CYS A 9 -5.78 27.34 44.30
N PRO A 10 -6.69 27.52 43.31
CA PRO A 10 -7.77 26.57 43.06
C PRO A 10 -7.26 25.12 42.97
N SER A 11 -8.13 24.17 43.31
CA SER A 11 -7.82 22.75 43.25
C SER A 11 -7.31 22.35 41.86
N GLY A 12 -6.12 21.73 41.80
CA GLY A 12 -5.47 21.31 40.56
C GLY A 12 -4.55 22.34 39.91
N GLN A 13 -4.33 23.50 40.55
CA GLN A 13 -3.37 24.51 40.11
C GLN A 13 -2.18 24.62 41.06
N SER A 14 -1.04 25.01 40.50
CA SER A 14 0.21 25.28 41.23
C SER A 14 0.50 26.77 41.24
N CYS A 15 1.14 27.24 42.31
CA CYS A 15 1.57 28.62 42.42
C CYS A 15 2.94 28.81 41.74
N CYS A 16 3.01 29.63 40.69
CA CYS A 16 4.23 29.96 39.96
C CYS A 16 4.38 31.47 39.83
N ALA A 17 5.48 32.02 40.37
CA ALA A 17 5.78 33.46 40.32
C ALA A 17 4.58 34.35 40.73
N ASP A 18 3.95 34.02 41.86
CA ASP A 18 2.76 34.68 42.42
C ASP A 18 1.47 34.57 41.59
N VAL A 19 1.43 33.72 40.55
CA VAL A 19 0.25 33.43 39.73
C VAL A 19 -0.15 31.97 39.85
N CYS A 20 -1.45 31.71 39.98
CA CYS A 20 -1.99 30.34 39.92
C CYS A 20 -2.07 29.86 38.48
N VAL A 21 -1.46 28.73 38.20
CA VAL A 21 -1.34 28.19 36.85
C VAL A 21 -1.65 26.69 36.80
N ASP A 22 -2.24 26.24 35.70
CA ASP A 22 -2.51 24.81 35.48
C ASP A 22 -1.34 24.15 34.75
N ALA A 23 -0.43 23.58 35.53
CA ALA A 23 0.73 22.83 35.04
C ALA A 23 0.39 21.47 34.41
N ARG A 24 -0.90 21.08 34.35
CA ARG A 24 -1.35 19.82 33.72
C ARG A 24 -1.71 19.98 32.25
N THR A 25 -1.95 21.21 31.81
CA THR A 25 -2.41 21.52 30.44
C THR A 25 -1.58 22.59 29.77
N SER A 26 -0.83 23.40 30.53
CA SER A 26 -0.02 24.47 29.98
C SER A 26 1.35 23.97 29.51
N THR A 27 1.62 24.09 28.21
CA THR A 27 2.86 23.65 27.56
C THR A 27 4.12 24.39 28.02
N ASN A 28 3.96 25.60 28.57
CA ASN A 28 5.08 26.45 29.02
C ASN A 28 5.47 26.26 30.50
N ILE A 29 4.77 25.39 31.24
CA ILE A 29 4.97 25.09 32.67
C ILE A 29 4.57 23.65 33.01
N CYS A 30 4.72 22.73 32.05
CA CYS A 30 4.12 21.41 32.15
C CYS A 30 4.84 20.56 33.21
N GLY A 31 4.10 20.09 34.21
CA GLY A 31 4.68 19.38 35.36
C GLY A 31 5.28 20.27 36.46
N GLY A 32 5.38 21.58 36.23
CA GLY A 32 5.86 22.51 37.24
C GLY A 32 6.25 23.89 36.72
N CYS A 33 6.45 24.82 37.66
CA CYS A 33 6.87 26.18 37.34
C CYS A 33 8.22 26.18 36.60
N GLY A 34 8.29 26.88 35.47
CA GLY A 34 9.51 27.01 34.67
C GLY A 34 9.87 25.77 33.84
N VAL A 35 9.02 24.74 33.81
CA VAL A 35 9.22 23.57 32.96
C VAL A 35 8.66 23.85 31.57
N VAL A 36 9.54 24.29 30.68
CA VAL A 36 9.24 24.42 29.26
C VAL A 36 9.65 23.11 28.58
N GLY A 37 8.73 22.48 27.85
CA GLY A 37 9.03 21.26 27.12
C GLY A 37 10.07 21.48 26.02
N PRO A 38 10.90 20.47 25.71
CA PRO A 38 11.79 20.55 24.57
C PRO A 38 10.98 20.73 23.27
N PRO A 39 11.57 21.34 22.23
CA PRO A 39 10.95 21.37 20.92
C PRO A 39 10.71 19.94 20.43
N VAL A 40 9.54 19.70 19.86
CA VAL A 40 9.14 18.43 19.24
C VAL A 40 9.45 18.51 17.76
N ALA A 41 10.24 17.58 17.23
CA ALA A 41 10.49 17.50 15.79
C ALA A 41 9.21 17.06 15.05
N HIS A 42 8.90 17.73 13.94
CA HIS A 42 7.74 17.44 13.08
C HIS A 42 6.41 17.36 13.85
N GLY A 43 6.24 18.21 14.86
CA GLY A 43 5.04 18.23 15.67
C GLY A 43 5.03 19.36 16.68
N SER A 44 4.09 19.26 17.61
CA SER A 44 3.85 20.25 18.66
C SER A 44 4.00 19.63 20.04
N VAL A 45 4.53 20.43 20.98
CA VAL A 45 4.66 20.03 22.38
C VAL A 45 3.29 20.04 23.06
N GLY A 46 3.01 19.00 23.82
CA GLY A 46 1.82 18.83 24.64
C GLY A 46 2.16 18.72 26.12
N CYS A 47 1.18 19.01 26.96
CA CYS A 47 1.24 18.67 28.37
C CYS A 47 0.27 17.52 28.65
N ILE A 48 0.80 16.33 28.87
CA ILE A 48 0.04 15.10 29.03
C ILE A 48 0.40 14.51 30.39
N ALA A 49 -0.60 14.36 31.26
CA ALA A 49 -0.41 13.86 32.63
C ALA A 49 0.67 14.61 33.44
N SER A 50 0.81 15.93 33.22
CA SER A 50 1.84 16.77 33.86
C SER A 50 3.27 16.47 33.40
N ALA A 51 3.46 15.90 32.21
CA ALA A 51 4.75 15.75 31.56
C ALA A 51 4.71 16.31 30.13
N CYS A 52 5.81 16.92 29.69
CA CYS A 52 5.97 17.37 28.31
C CYS A 52 6.00 16.15 27.39
N GLY A 53 5.17 16.15 26.36
CA GLY A 53 5.08 15.09 25.37
C GLY A 53 4.77 15.62 23.97
N VAL A 54 4.51 14.72 23.03
CA VAL A 54 3.98 15.07 21.71
C VAL A 54 2.47 15.31 21.83
N ALA A 55 2.00 16.52 21.53
CA ALA A 55 0.56 16.81 21.45
C ALA A 55 -0.04 16.31 20.13
N ALA A 56 0.63 16.63 19.03
CA ALA A 56 0.22 16.29 17.69
C ALA A 56 1.42 16.32 16.75
N CYS A 57 1.42 15.43 15.78
CA CYS A 57 2.37 15.41 14.67
C CYS A 57 1.90 16.29 13.53
N ASP A 58 2.87 16.83 12.79
CA ASP A 58 2.63 17.49 11.52
C ASP A 58 2.02 16.49 10.52
N PRO A 59 1.21 16.95 9.55
CA PRO A 59 0.66 16.06 8.53
C PRO A 59 1.75 15.27 7.81
N GLY A 60 1.60 13.95 7.76
CA GLY A 60 2.57 13.04 7.15
C GLY A 60 3.64 12.51 8.09
N PHE A 61 3.63 12.88 9.38
CA PHE A 61 4.52 12.33 10.39
C PHE A 61 3.77 11.59 11.49
N ALA A 62 4.45 10.63 12.12
CA ALA A 62 3.97 9.89 13.27
C ALA A 62 5.08 9.70 14.33
N ASP A 63 4.66 9.64 15.59
CA ASP A 63 5.47 9.21 16.73
C ASP A 63 5.30 7.69 16.88
N CYS A 64 6.28 6.93 16.39
CA CYS A 64 6.21 5.47 16.33
C CYS A 64 6.94 4.79 17.49
N ASP A 65 7.84 5.49 18.18
CA ASP A 65 8.53 4.99 19.36
C ASP A 65 7.93 5.49 20.70
N GLY A 66 6.98 6.43 20.65
CA GLY A 66 6.34 7.06 21.81
C GLY A 66 7.24 8.07 22.53
N GLY A 67 8.34 8.47 21.89
CA GLY A 67 9.42 9.23 22.47
C GLY A 67 9.19 10.73 22.36
N ALA A 68 8.81 11.37 23.47
CA ALA A 68 8.71 12.84 23.53
C ALA A 68 9.98 13.59 23.11
N SER A 69 11.16 12.97 23.27
CA SER A 69 12.46 13.55 22.88
C SER A 69 12.80 13.38 21.40
N THR A 70 12.23 12.38 20.73
CA THR A 70 12.42 12.09 19.30
C THR A 70 11.35 12.75 18.46
N GLY A 71 10.16 12.96 19.03
CA GLY A 71 9.07 13.72 18.45
C GLY A 71 8.22 12.86 17.51
N CYS A 72 7.90 13.37 16.33
CA CYS A 72 7.21 12.60 15.29
C CYS A 72 8.24 12.20 14.23
N GLU A 73 9.11 11.27 14.61
CA GLU A 73 10.33 10.92 13.88
C GLU A 73 10.08 10.16 12.58
N THR A 74 8.87 9.66 12.37
CA THR A 74 8.55 8.76 11.26
C THR A 74 7.76 9.47 10.16
N ASP A 75 8.31 9.54 8.94
CA ASP A 75 7.60 10.01 7.74
C ASP A 75 6.64 8.92 7.25
N VAL A 76 5.36 9.02 7.62
CA VAL A 76 4.32 8.11 7.15
C VAL A 76 3.75 8.53 5.79
N ALA A 77 4.16 9.66 5.23
CA ALA A 77 3.68 10.14 3.94
C ALA A 77 4.45 9.54 2.75
N THR A 78 5.74 9.24 2.94
CA THR A 78 6.63 8.81 1.84
C THR A 78 7.52 7.61 2.16
N ASP A 79 7.73 7.25 3.44
CA ASP A 79 8.57 6.09 3.79
C ASP A 79 7.89 4.77 3.36
N PRO A 80 8.54 3.95 2.51
CA PRO A 80 8.03 2.64 2.13
C PRO A 80 7.78 1.66 3.28
N ALA A 81 8.45 1.85 4.41
CA ALA A 81 8.35 0.99 5.58
C ALA A 81 7.31 1.46 6.62
N GLN A 82 6.67 2.62 6.40
CA GLN A 82 5.82 3.32 7.39
C GLN A 82 4.56 3.95 6.78
N CYS A 83 4.12 3.47 5.60
CA CYS A 83 3.17 4.19 4.77
C CYS A 83 1.77 4.29 5.39
N GLY A 84 1.36 5.50 5.75
CA GLY A 84 0.06 5.82 6.36
C GLY A 84 -0.01 5.58 7.86
N ALA A 85 0.83 4.69 8.40
CA ALA A 85 0.98 4.47 9.84
C ALA A 85 2.29 3.70 10.16
N CYS A 86 2.67 3.74 11.44
CA CYS A 86 3.84 3.03 11.97
C CYS A 86 3.84 1.54 11.60
N GLY A 87 4.91 1.07 10.98
CA GLY A 87 5.15 -0.30 10.59
C GLY A 87 4.34 -0.77 9.37
N VAL A 88 3.56 0.09 8.72
CA VAL A 88 2.80 -0.27 7.53
C VAL A 88 3.74 -0.32 6.33
N ARG A 89 3.91 -1.52 5.78
CA ARG A 89 4.73 -1.78 4.61
C ARG A 89 3.85 -2.23 3.46
N PHE A 90 4.31 -1.98 2.25
CA PHE A 90 3.68 -2.48 1.04
C PHE A 90 4.60 -3.45 0.30
N GLY A 91 4.00 -4.26 -0.55
CA GLY A 91 4.67 -5.27 -1.35
C GLY A 91 5.46 -4.67 -2.51
N PRO A 92 6.13 -5.52 -3.30
CA PRO A 92 6.82 -5.08 -4.51
C PRO A 92 5.88 -4.29 -5.44
N GLN A 93 6.44 -3.31 -6.15
CA GLN A 93 5.72 -2.46 -7.12
C GLN A 93 4.63 -1.55 -6.55
N GLN A 94 4.69 -1.27 -5.26
CA GLN A 94 3.89 -0.25 -4.58
C GLN A 94 4.79 0.92 -4.12
N ALA A 95 4.20 2.09 -3.90
CA ALA A 95 4.86 3.30 -3.44
C ALA A 95 3.99 4.02 -2.40
N CYS A 96 4.63 4.68 -1.43
CA CYS A 96 3.92 5.58 -0.53
C CYS A 96 3.75 6.95 -1.18
N VAL A 97 2.51 7.38 -1.37
CA VAL A 97 2.22 8.71 -1.88
C VAL A 97 1.18 9.36 -0.98
N GLY A 98 1.62 10.31 -0.16
CA GLY A 98 0.74 11.04 0.77
C GLY A 98 0.14 10.13 1.84
N GLY A 99 0.87 9.11 2.27
CA GLY A 99 0.42 8.14 3.28
C GLY A 99 -0.55 7.09 2.76
N VAL A 100 -0.69 6.98 1.45
CA VAL A 100 -1.48 5.94 0.80
C VAL A 100 -0.55 5.02 0.04
N CYS A 101 -0.69 3.71 0.28
CA CYS A 101 -0.07 2.68 -0.53
C CYS A 101 -0.70 2.73 -1.93
N THR A 102 0.05 3.22 -2.90
CA THR A 102 -0.36 3.27 -4.31
C THR A 102 0.43 2.24 -5.10
N SER A 103 -0.13 1.68 -6.17
CA SER A 103 0.70 0.94 -7.12
C SER A 103 1.70 1.91 -7.76
N ALA A 104 3.00 1.68 -7.56
CA ALA A 104 4.08 2.51 -8.10
C ALA A 104 4.14 2.46 -9.63
N MET A 105 3.40 1.53 -10.24
CA MET A 105 3.35 1.34 -11.67
C MET A 105 2.52 2.45 -12.33
N ARG A 106 3.16 3.61 -12.53
CA ARG A 106 2.76 4.54 -13.58
C ARG A 106 3.12 3.90 -14.91
N CYS A 107 2.20 3.14 -15.51
CA CYS A 107 2.28 2.84 -16.93
C CYS A 107 2.25 4.18 -17.70
N PRO A 108 3.29 4.57 -18.47
CA PRO A 108 3.36 5.92 -19.04
C PRO A 108 2.35 6.21 -20.16
N ALA A 109 1.41 5.33 -20.51
CA ALA A 109 0.59 5.53 -21.71
C ALA A 109 -0.82 4.88 -21.74
N VAL A 110 -1.33 4.23 -20.69
CA VAL A 110 -2.71 3.70 -20.74
C VAL A 110 -3.36 3.81 -19.36
N PRO A 111 -4.56 4.43 -19.23
CA PRO A 111 -5.33 4.28 -18.01
C PRO A 111 -5.64 2.79 -17.85
N CYS A 112 -5.05 2.16 -16.83
CA CYS A 112 -5.33 0.78 -16.47
C CYS A 112 -6.84 0.69 -16.15
N GLY A 113 -7.64 0.34 -17.16
CA GLY A 113 -9.09 0.26 -17.09
C GLY A 113 -9.49 -0.94 -16.26
N SER A 114 -10.37 -0.73 -15.28
CA SER A 114 -11.10 -1.76 -14.54
C SER A 114 -10.33 -3.07 -14.28
N GLY A 115 -9.39 -3.03 -13.33
CA GLY A 115 -8.85 -4.26 -12.72
C GLY A 115 -7.68 -4.93 -13.46
N GLN A 116 -7.06 -4.28 -14.44
CA GLN A 116 -5.84 -4.79 -15.05
C GLN A 116 -4.61 -4.13 -14.41
N SER A 117 -3.84 -4.93 -13.69
CA SER A 117 -2.52 -4.57 -13.18
C SER A 117 -1.61 -4.13 -14.32
N CYS A 118 -0.85 -3.07 -14.08
CA CYS A 118 0.00 -2.46 -15.08
C CYS A 118 1.27 -3.32 -15.24
N CYS A 119 1.15 -4.44 -15.96
CA CYS A 119 2.25 -5.37 -16.13
C CYS A 119 3.22 -4.94 -17.23
N GLY A 120 4.51 -5.27 -17.05
CA GLY A 120 5.48 -5.19 -18.14
C GLY A 120 5.04 -6.04 -19.32
N ALA A 121 5.51 -5.72 -20.53
CA ALA A 121 5.19 -6.49 -21.72
C ALA A 121 5.48 -7.99 -21.50
N GLY A 122 4.48 -8.83 -21.77
CA GLY A 122 4.60 -10.29 -21.60
C GLY A 122 4.25 -10.83 -20.21
N PHE A 123 3.76 -10.02 -19.28
CA PHE A 123 3.29 -10.48 -17.97
C PHE A 123 1.84 -10.04 -17.67
N ALA A 124 1.17 -10.76 -16.78
CA ALA A 124 -0.16 -10.45 -16.27
C ALA A 124 -0.35 -10.89 -14.80
N ASP A 125 -1.26 -10.22 -14.09
CA ASP A 125 -1.84 -10.69 -12.82
C ASP A 125 -3.06 -11.58 -13.13
N CYS A 126 -2.85 -12.89 -13.16
CA CYS A 126 -3.90 -13.85 -13.50
C CYS A 126 -4.72 -14.33 -12.30
N ASN A 127 -4.26 -14.06 -11.07
CA ASN A 127 -4.98 -14.37 -9.83
C ASN A 127 -5.75 -13.15 -9.27
N GLY A 128 -5.62 -11.97 -9.88
CA GLY A 128 -6.16 -10.71 -9.37
C GLY A 128 -5.45 -10.23 -8.09
N GLY A 129 -4.26 -10.78 -7.83
CA GLY A 129 -3.43 -10.53 -6.66
C GLY A 129 -2.52 -9.32 -6.90
N LEU A 130 -2.97 -8.14 -6.49
CA LEU A 130 -2.11 -6.95 -6.53
C LEU A 130 -0.93 -7.02 -5.54
N ALA A 131 -0.97 -7.95 -4.58
CA ALA A 131 0.03 -8.08 -3.52
C ALA A 131 1.26 -8.88 -3.94
N ASP A 132 1.09 -9.88 -4.81
CA ASP A 132 2.17 -10.67 -5.38
C ASP A 132 2.65 -10.11 -6.71
N GLY A 133 1.79 -9.42 -7.48
CA GLY A 133 2.17 -8.63 -8.65
C GLY A 133 1.79 -9.27 -9.99
N CYS A 134 2.58 -9.00 -11.03
CA CYS A 134 2.38 -9.49 -12.39
C CYS A 134 3.12 -10.83 -12.59
N GLU A 135 2.67 -11.86 -11.88
CA GLU A 135 3.49 -13.07 -11.69
C GLU A 135 3.30 -14.13 -12.76
N THR A 136 2.44 -13.88 -13.74
CA THR A 136 2.18 -14.82 -14.83
C THR A 136 2.82 -14.35 -16.13
N ALA A 137 3.80 -15.10 -16.61
CA ALA A 137 4.35 -14.94 -17.95
C ALA A 137 3.32 -15.34 -19.02
N LEU A 138 3.19 -14.52 -20.06
CA LEU A 138 2.24 -14.66 -21.17
C LEU A 138 2.86 -15.31 -22.42
N ASP A 139 4.04 -15.90 -22.28
CA ASP A 139 4.79 -16.60 -23.34
C ASP A 139 4.68 -18.13 -23.22
N SER A 140 3.84 -18.62 -22.30
CA SER A 140 3.63 -20.04 -22.11
C SER A 140 2.45 -20.57 -22.94
N PRO A 141 2.43 -21.87 -23.30
CA PRO A 141 1.29 -22.51 -23.94
C PRO A 141 0.01 -22.53 -23.10
N THR A 142 0.05 -22.17 -21.81
CA THR A 142 -1.12 -22.14 -20.91
C THR A 142 -1.60 -20.74 -20.57
N ASN A 143 -0.85 -19.70 -20.94
CA ASN A 143 -1.18 -18.29 -20.73
C ASN A 143 -0.81 -17.44 -21.97
N CYS A 144 -0.98 -17.95 -23.18
CA CYS A 144 -0.40 -17.33 -24.36
C CYS A 144 -1.06 -15.98 -24.70
N GLY A 145 -0.39 -14.86 -24.44
CA GLY A 145 -0.94 -13.51 -24.69
C GLY A 145 -2.08 -13.06 -23.77
N ALA A 146 -2.65 -13.96 -22.95
CA ALA A 146 -3.64 -13.65 -21.93
C ALA A 146 -3.70 -14.75 -20.85
N CYS A 147 -4.17 -14.37 -19.66
CA CYS A 147 -4.41 -15.30 -18.55
C CYS A 147 -5.32 -16.45 -18.93
N GLY A 148 -4.85 -17.68 -18.73
CA GLY A 148 -5.60 -18.90 -19.01
C GLY A 148 -5.81 -19.20 -20.50
N LEU A 149 -5.18 -18.46 -21.43
CA LEU A 149 -5.24 -18.80 -22.84
C LEU A 149 -4.35 -20.00 -23.14
N VAL A 150 -4.96 -21.19 -23.16
CA VAL A 150 -4.27 -22.44 -23.50
C VAL A 150 -4.23 -22.64 -25.02
N CYS A 151 -3.04 -22.89 -25.56
CA CYS A 151 -2.88 -23.13 -26.99
C CYS A 151 -3.50 -24.47 -27.42
N PRO A 152 -4.34 -24.46 -28.47
CA PRO A 152 -5.03 -25.67 -28.91
C PRO A 152 -4.05 -26.69 -29.48
N ARG A 153 -4.38 -27.97 -29.32
CA ARG A 153 -3.59 -29.11 -29.83
C ARG A 153 -2.13 -29.12 -29.37
N GLY A 154 -1.84 -28.54 -28.19
CA GLY A 154 -0.47 -28.45 -27.67
C GLY A 154 0.44 -27.52 -28.50
N GLY A 155 -0.16 -26.53 -29.17
CA GLY A 155 0.58 -25.51 -29.92
C GLY A 155 1.54 -24.70 -29.04
N ALA A 156 2.60 -24.17 -29.65
CA ALA A 156 3.56 -23.31 -28.97
C ALA A 156 3.06 -21.86 -28.95
N CYS A 157 3.39 -21.13 -27.87
CA CYS A 157 3.17 -19.69 -27.83
C CYS A 157 4.38 -18.97 -28.46
N VAL A 158 4.12 -18.14 -29.47
CA VAL A 158 5.15 -17.34 -30.15
C VAL A 158 4.66 -15.92 -30.25
N ASN A 159 5.39 -14.97 -29.66
CA ASN A 159 5.03 -13.55 -29.62
C ASN A 159 3.60 -13.29 -29.11
N GLY A 160 3.15 -14.03 -28.10
CA GLY A 160 1.80 -13.90 -27.52
C GLY A 160 0.67 -14.47 -28.38
N ALA A 161 0.99 -15.23 -29.44
CA ALA A 161 0.02 -15.92 -30.27
C ALA A 161 0.30 -17.43 -30.33
N CYS A 162 -0.78 -18.22 -30.29
CA CYS A 162 -0.66 -19.67 -30.45
C CYS A 162 -0.34 -20.01 -31.90
N THR A 163 0.72 -20.78 -32.10
CA THR A 163 1.02 -21.44 -33.36
C THR A 163 0.36 -22.81 -33.38
N PRO A 164 -0.09 -23.32 -34.54
CA PRO A 164 -0.60 -24.67 -34.64
C PRO A 164 0.45 -25.66 -34.15
N GLY A 165 0.12 -26.47 -33.15
CA GLY A 165 0.96 -27.60 -32.76
C GLY A 165 1.18 -28.46 -33.99
N GLY A 166 2.46 -28.66 -34.36
CA GLY A 166 2.80 -29.55 -35.44
C GLY A 166 2.11 -30.89 -35.20
N CYS A 167 1.33 -31.36 -36.18
CA CYS A 167 0.78 -32.70 -36.15
C CYS A 167 1.95 -33.67 -36.03
N ASN A 168 2.32 -34.10 -34.83
CA ASN A 168 3.15 -35.28 -34.66
C ASN A 168 2.32 -36.45 -35.19
N GLY A 169 2.65 -36.85 -36.42
CA GLY A 169 1.86 -37.73 -37.25
C GLY A 169 1.50 -39.02 -36.55
N GLY A 170 0.19 -39.27 -36.44
CA GLY A 170 -0.38 -40.55 -36.03
C GLY A 170 -1.71 -40.89 -36.70
N ALA A 171 -2.20 -40.06 -37.61
CA ALA A 171 -3.29 -40.43 -38.51
C ALA A 171 -2.95 -39.92 -39.91
N PRO A 172 -2.66 -40.79 -40.88
CA PRO A 172 -2.45 -40.35 -42.25
C PRO A 172 -3.71 -39.66 -42.73
N TYR A 173 -3.55 -38.39 -43.12
CA TYR A 173 -4.45 -37.74 -44.06
C TYR A 173 -4.45 -38.60 -45.33
N ALA A 174 -5.51 -39.38 -45.54
CA ALA A 174 -5.70 -40.10 -46.78
C ALA A 174 -6.19 -39.12 -47.86
N PRO A 175 -5.41 -38.80 -48.91
CA PRO A 175 -5.91 -38.04 -50.03
C PRO A 175 -6.80 -38.98 -50.85
N GLY A 176 -8.11 -38.99 -50.57
CA GLY A 176 -9.00 -39.92 -51.30
C GLY A 176 -10.48 -39.97 -50.91
N ARG A 177 -10.97 -39.15 -49.97
CA ARG A 177 -12.43 -39.03 -49.78
C ARG A 177 -12.89 -37.61 -50.03
N THR A 178 -13.26 -37.33 -51.27
CA THR A 178 -14.34 -36.38 -51.55
C THR A 178 -15.55 -36.85 -50.75
N GLY A 179 -15.79 -36.20 -49.61
CA GLY A 179 -16.96 -36.47 -48.78
C GLY A 179 -18.23 -36.07 -49.51
N THR A 180 -18.80 -36.99 -50.29
CA THR A 180 -20.23 -36.96 -50.59
C THR A 180 -20.94 -37.23 -49.28
N TYR A 181 -21.53 -36.19 -48.69
CA TYR A 181 -22.54 -36.30 -47.66
C TYR A 181 -23.71 -37.12 -48.23
N LEU A 182 -23.69 -38.45 -48.01
CA LEU A 182 -24.87 -39.26 -48.20
C LEU A 182 -25.76 -39.04 -46.99
N LEU A 183 -26.74 -38.14 -47.16
CA LEU A 183 -27.94 -38.07 -46.34
C LEU A 183 -28.57 -39.47 -46.33
N ARG A 184 -28.47 -40.18 -45.21
CA ARG A 184 -29.32 -41.32 -44.92
C ARG A 184 -30.45 -40.86 -44.00
N ASP A 185 -31.40 -40.16 -44.60
CA ASP A 185 -32.77 -40.15 -44.11
C ASP A 185 -33.58 -41.05 -45.05
N GLY A 186 -34.10 -42.13 -44.48
CA GLY A 186 -34.87 -43.14 -45.20
C GLY A 186 -36.24 -42.63 -45.61
N LEU A 187 -36.77 -43.20 -46.69
CA LEU A 187 -38.20 -43.27 -46.95
C LEU A 187 -38.49 -44.54 -47.77
N ARG A 188 -39.72 -44.99 -47.56
CA ARG A 188 -40.39 -46.18 -48.11
C ARG A 188 -40.33 -46.28 -49.62
#